data_AF-A0AAW9VB26-F1
#
_entry.id   AF-A0AAW9VB26-F1
#
_cell.length_a   1.000
_cell.length_b   1.000
_cell.length_c   1.000
_cell.angle_alpha   90.00
_cell.angle_beta   90.00
_cell.angle_gamma   90.00
#
_symmetry.space_group_name_H-M   'P 1'
#
loop_
_entity.id
_entity.type
_entity.pdbx_description
1 polymer ?
#
loop_
_entity_poly.entity_id
_entity_poly.type
_entity_poly.pdbx_seq_one_letter_code
_entity_poly.pdbx_strand_id
1 'polypeptide(L)'
;MAKPDWSELQKQFLSDHAISGISPKEWCEDQGLNYATARRYIKKPAAQSAQKTAQKKLRTAHDKECAKEPIYNSATPTAQSSEQDNAHDDENAFNLRNYGLNDMQFRFVNEYLVDLNRTAAYKRAGGNGEGNTAYVGASRMYRNAKVNRAITDALADRERRTQITQDAVLKMWWDIATADVNELTEYRRLCCRHCWGFGFNYQWRDAVEYEDAVKKAMAANKPPQQDVGGYGYDDTLDPNPDCPRCNGAGIGRAHFHDTRDLTGAARRLFAGVKEGKFGVEVITRNQDDALKMVAQHLGMIKTRTELTGKDGEPIKTEVANMTSQEAADAYKKLMG
;
A
#
# COMPACT_ATOMS: atom_id res chain seq x y z
N MET A 1 -27.85 17.49 43.98
CA MET A 1 -26.50 17.02 43.57
C MET A 1 -25.80 18.19 42.88
N ALA A 2 -24.64 18.61 43.40
CA ALA A 2 -23.85 19.69 42.81
C ALA A 2 -23.41 19.28 41.40
N LYS A 3 -23.47 20.21 40.44
CA LYS A 3 -22.98 19.96 39.08
C LYS A 3 -21.47 19.76 39.16
N PRO A 4 -20.90 18.71 38.53
CA PRO A 4 -19.45 18.53 38.48
C PRO A 4 -18.80 19.74 37.80
N ASP A 5 -17.73 20.28 38.38
CA ASP A 5 -16.94 21.32 37.72
C ASP A 5 -16.08 20.69 36.62
N TRP A 6 -16.61 20.71 35.41
CA TRP A 6 -15.99 20.12 34.23
C TRP A 6 -14.66 20.76 33.85
N SER A 7 -14.43 22.02 34.22
CA SER A 7 -13.19 22.72 33.92
C SER A 7 -12.04 22.16 34.75
N GLU A 8 -12.31 21.89 36.03
CA GLU A 8 -11.32 21.35 36.95
C GLU A 8 -11.03 19.87 36.67
N LEU A 9 -12.07 19.09 36.37
CA LEU A 9 -11.93 17.69 35.95
C LEU A 9 -11.11 17.55 34.66
N GLN A 10 -11.24 18.48 33.71
CA GLN A 10 -10.42 18.47 32.49
C GLN A 10 -8.93 18.73 32.80
N LYS A 11 -8.60 19.59 33.76
CA LYS A 11 -7.20 19.83 34.16
C LYS A 11 -6.60 18.61 34.86
N GLN A 12 -7.36 17.99 35.77
CA GLN A 12 -6.94 16.77 36.46
C GLN A 12 -6.69 15.63 35.46
N PHE A 13 -7.61 15.43 34.52
CA PHE A 13 -7.42 14.46 33.44
C PHE A 13 -6.15 14.74 32.62
N LEU A 14 -5.87 16.00 32.27
CA LEU A 14 -4.67 16.34 31.51
C LEU A 14 -3.39 16.07 32.29
N SER A 15 -3.38 16.32 33.60
CA SER A 15 -2.26 16.01 34.49
C SER A 15 -2.04 14.50 34.58
N ASP A 16 -3.09 13.74 34.86
CA ASP A 16 -3.00 12.29 35.02
C ASP A 16 -2.63 11.60 33.70
N HIS A 17 -3.23 12.02 32.59
CA HIS A 17 -2.88 11.52 31.25
C HIS A 17 -1.44 11.86 30.86
N ALA A 18 -0.87 12.97 31.32
CA ALA A 18 0.54 13.31 31.07
C ALA A 18 1.50 12.40 31.84
N ILE A 19 1.09 11.87 32.99
CA ILE A 19 1.92 11.04 33.87
C ILE A 19 1.74 9.54 33.54
N SER A 20 0.51 9.06 33.43
CA SER A 20 0.20 7.63 33.30
C SER A 20 -0.25 7.21 31.90
N GLY A 21 -0.59 8.16 31.03
CA GLY A 21 -1.16 7.87 29.71
C GLY A 21 -2.59 7.29 29.74
N ILE A 22 -3.27 7.35 30.90
CA ILE A 22 -4.60 6.77 31.11
C ILE A 22 -5.63 7.27 30.08
N SER A 23 -6.48 6.39 29.57
CA SER A 23 -7.47 6.80 28.58
C SER A 23 -8.60 7.64 29.22
N PRO A 24 -9.26 8.55 28.47
CA PRO A 24 -10.38 9.32 28.99
C PRO A 24 -11.54 8.47 29.50
N LYS A 25 -11.65 7.21 29.04
CA LYS A 25 -12.71 6.29 29.45
C LYS A 25 -12.39 5.69 30.83
N GLU A 26 -11.19 5.12 30.97
CA GLU A 26 -10.70 4.55 32.23
C GLU A 26 -10.63 5.63 33.32
N TRP A 27 -10.15 6.84 32.98
CA TRP A 27 -10.11 7.95 33.93
C TRP A 27 -11.51 8.39 34.40
N CYS A 28 -12.52 8.39 33.52
CA CYS A 28 -13.89 8.69 33.94
C CYS A 28 -14.47 7.59 34.84
N GLU A 29 -14.15 6.32 34.57
CA GLU A 29 -14.58 5.17 35.37
C GLU A 29 -13.96 5.22 36.79
N ASP A 30 -12.68 5.59 36.90
CA ASP A 30 -11.97 5.76 38.18
C ASP A 30 -12.52 6.93 39.01
N GLN A 31 -12.96 8.00 38.35
CA GLN A 31 -13.58 9.16 39.01
C GLN A 31 -15.07 8.96 39.31
N GLY A 32 -15.63 7.78 39.04
CA GLY A 32 -17.06 7.48 39.24
C GLY A 32 -17.99 8.29 38.31
N LEU A 33 -17.46 8.81 37.21
CA LEU A 33 -18.18 9.63 36.24
C LEU A 33 -18.74 8.78 35.09
N ASN A 34 -19.99 9.05 34.70
CA ASN A 34 -20.54 8.43 33.49
C ASN A 34 -19.83 8.97 32.24
N TYR A 35 -19.06 8.10 31.58
CA TYR A 35 -18.29 8.44 30.39
C TYR A 35 -19.13 9.04 29.25
N ALA A 36 -20.38 8.62 29.06
CA ALA A 36 -21.24 9.13 28.00
C ALA A 36 -21.54 10.63 28.14
N THR A 37 -21.60 11.12 29.37
CA THR A 37 -21.79 12.53 29.71
C THR A 37 -20.46 13.28 29.72
N ALA A 38 -19.44 12.65 30.31
CA ALA A 38 -18.12 13.23 30.52
C ALA A 38 -17.32 13.47 29.23
N ARG A 39 -17.50 12.62 28.20
CA ARG A 39 -16.79 12.71 26.91
C ARG A 39 -16.99 14.02 26.13
N ARG A 40 -17.99 14.82 26.50
CA ARG A 40 -18.23 16.14 25.88
C ARG A 40 -17.25 17.20 26.41
N TYR A 41 -16.81 17.03 27.65
CA TYR A 41 -16.00 17.99 28.39
C TYR A 41 -14.55 17.50 28.56
N ILE A 42 -14.35 16.19 28.73
CA ILE A 42 -13.03 15.59 28.94
C ILE A 42 -12.40 15.18 27.60
N LYS A 43 -11.34 15.88 27.20
CA LYS A 43 -10.70 15.72 25.87
C LYS A 43 -9.18 15.59 26.00
N LYS A 44 -8.61 14.70 25.17
CA LYS A 44 -7.15 14.62 24.98
C LYS A 44 -6.60 15.94 24.41
N PRO A 45 -5.32 16.27 24.68
CA PRO A 45 -4.64 17.40 24.04
C PRO A 45 -4.77 17.35 22.52
N ALA A 46 -4.97 18.51 21.88
CA ALA A 46 -5.25 18.64 20.45
C ALA A 46 -4.20 17.99 19.53
N ALA A 47 -2.96 17.82 20.01
CA ALA A 47 -1.89 17.14 19.27
C ALA A 47 -2.20 15.66 18.96
N GLN A 48 -2.97 14.96 19.80
CA GLN A 48 -3.28 13.53 19.61
C GLN A 48 -4.66 13.26 18.98
N SER A 49 -5.60 14.22 19.04
CA SER A 49 -6.93 14.09 18.40
C SER A 49 -6.88 14.27 16.87
N ALA A 50 -5.84 14.94 16.36
CA ALA A 50 -5.55 15.07 14.94
C ALA A 50 -5.24 13.71 14.27
N GLN A 51 -4.52 12.80 14.96
CA GLN A 51 -4.15 11.48 14.42
C GLN A 51 -5.36 10.55 14.22
N LYS A 52 -6.34 10.54 15.15
CA LYS A 52 -7.54 9.69 15.03
C LYS A 52 -8.54 10.18 13.99
N THR A 53 -8.63 11.50 13.77
CA THR A 53 -9.55 12.09 12.78
C THR A 53 -9.03 11.88 11.35
N ALA A 54 -7.71 11.83 11.17
CA ALA A 54 -7.07 11.45 9.91
C ALA A 54 -7.28 9.96 9.57
N GLN A 55 -7.12 9.05 10.54
CA GLN A 55 -7.30 7.60 10.33
C GLN A 55 -8.75 7.19 10.05
N LYS A 56 -9.75 7.87 10.65
CA LYS A 56 -11.17 7.59 10.36
C LYS A 56 -11.61 8.13 8.98
N LYS A 57 -11.06 9.27 8.53
CA LYS A 57 -11.32 9.79 7.19
C LYS A 57 -10.67 8.95 6.08
N LEU A 58 -9.49 8.37 6.33
CA LEU A 58 -8.84 7.43 5.41
C LEU A 58 -9.62 6.12 5.22
N ARG A 59 -10.22 5.56 6.29
CA ARG A 59 -11.02 4.33 6.19
C ARG A 59 -12.36 4.49 5.47
N THR A 60 -13.01 5.65 5.60
CA THR A 60 -14.34 5.87 4.97
C THR A 60 -14.25 6.34 3.51
N ALA A 61 -13.07 6.78 3.06
CA ALA A 61 -12.78 7.10 1.66
C ALA A 61 -12.45 5.82 0.87
N HIS A 62 -11.67 4.91 1.44
CA HIS A 62 -11.29 3.64 0.82
C HIS A 62 -12.50 2.74 0.51
N ASP A 63 -13.54 2.74 1.37
CA ASP A 63 -14.75 1.93 1.16
C ASP A 63 -15.72 2.51 0.10
N LYS A 64 -15.57 3.79 -0.29
CA LYS A 64 -16.42 4.44 -1.30
C LYS A 64 -15.79 4.54 -2.70
N GLU A 65 -14.49 4.31 -2.83
CA GLU A 65 -13.76 4.39 -4.10
C GLU A 65 -13.66 3.05 -4.83
N CYS A 66 -13.98 1.93 -4.17
CA CYS A 66 -14.01 0.59 -4.78
C CYS A 66 -15.31 0.27 -5.57
N ALA A 67 -16.19 1.25 -5.80
CA ALA A 67 -17.54 0.99 -6.33
C ALA A 67 -17.94 1.83 -7.57
N LYS A 68 -16.98 2.37 -8.34
CA LYS A 68 -17.30 3.03 -9.61
C LYS A 68 -16.22 2.80 -10.67
N GLU A 69 -16.33 1.72 -11.43
CA GLU A 69 -15.71 1.66 -12.75
C GLU A 69 -16.64 2.36 -13.77
N PRO A 70 -16.11 3.23 -14.64
CA PRO A 70 -16.87 3.84 -15.72
C PRO A 70 -16.98 2.91 -16.93
N ILE A 71 -18.22 2.70 -17.37
CA ILE A 71 -18.57 2.15 -18.68
C ILE A 71 -18.10 3.14 -19.74
N TYR A 72 -17.16 2.74 -20.60
CA TYR A 72 -16.83 3.47 -21.82
C TYR A 72 -17.47 2.77 -23.02
N ASN A 73 -18.56 3.36 -23.53
CA ASN A 73 -19.16 2.99 -24.80
C ASN A 73 -18.28 3.54 -25.92
N SER A 74 -17.60 2.66 -26.67
CA SER A 74 -17.09 3.02 -28.00
C SER A 74 -17.97 2.37 -29.05
N ALA A 75 -18.52 3.22 -29.90
CA ALA A 75 -19.39 2.84 -31.00
C ALA A 75 -18.59 2.10 -32.08
N THR A 76 -19.14 0.99 -32.52
CA THR A 76 -18.75 0.21 -33.70
C THR A 76 -18.95 1.02 -34.98
N PRO A 77 -17.97 1.05 -35.91
CA PRO A 77 -18.27 1.16 -37.33
C PRO A 77 -18.36 -0.24 -37.94
N THR A 78 -19.52 -0.53 -38.49
CA THR A 78 -19.83 -1.70 -39.31
C THR A 78 -18.89 -1.77 -40.52
N ALA A 79 -18.18 -2.89 -40.70
CA ALA A 79 -17.62 -3.29 -41.99
C ALA A 79 -17.80 -4.79 -42.16
N GLN A 80 -18.44 -5.14 -43.27
CA GLN A 80 -18.95 -6.46 -43.61
C GLN A 80 -17.83 -7.47 -43.90
N SER A 81 -18.12 -8.70 -43.48
CA SER A 81 -17.63 -9.98 -43.98
C SER A 81 -16.74 -9.96 -45.23
N SER A 82 -15.54 -10.50 -45.07
CA SER A 82 -15.02 -11.46 -46.04
C SER A 82 -14.38 -12.61 -45.27
N GLU A 83 -14.94 -13.78 -45.50
CA GLU A 83 -14.38 -15.07 -45.12
C GLU A 83 -13.00 -15.19 -45.78
N GLN A 84 -11.99 -15.51 -44.97
CA GLN A 84 -10.82 -16.24 -45.44
C GLN A 84 -10.15 -16.89 -44.24
N ASP A 85 -10.37 -18.20 -44.17
CA ASP A 85 -9.64 -19.17 -43.39
C ASP A 85 -8.14 -18.86 -43.38
N ASN A 86 -7.57 -18.70 -42.19
CA ASN A 86 -6.19 -19.07 -41.92
C ASN A 86 -6.15 -19.63 -40.50
N ALA A 87 -6.50 -20.90 -40.40
CA ALA A 87 -6.06 -21.76 -39.31
C ALA A 87 -4.52 -21.77 -39.32
N HIS A 88 -3.93 -20.92 -38.49
CA HIS A 88 -2.62 -21.22 -37.94
C HIS A 88 -2.84 -22.13 -36.75
N ASP A 89 -2.78 -23.43 -37.02
CA ASP A 89 -2.58 -24.46 -36.01
C ASP A 89 -1.26 -24.15 -35.28
N ASP A 90 -1.37 -23.44 -34.16
CA ASP A 90 -0.30 -23.36 -33.18
C ASP A 90 -0.23 -24.73 -32.50
N GLU A 91 0.59 -25.63 -33.08
CA GLU A 91 0.83 -26.99 -32.56
C GLU A 91 1.36 -27.02 -31.10
N ASN A 92 1.52 -25.86 -30.46
CA ASN A 92 1.95 -25.72 -29.06
C ASN A 92 0.90 -25.07 -28.13
N ALA A 93 -0.37 -24.99 -28.52
CA ALA A 93 -1.42 -24.57 -27.60
C ALA A 93 -1.59 -25.60 -26.45
N PHE A 94 -1.26 -25.20 -25.22
CA PHE A 94 -1.40 -26.05 -24.04
C PHE A 94 -2.82 -26.60 -23.91
N ASN A 95 -2.98 -27.92 -24.08
CA ASN A 95 -4.27 -28.58 -23.99
C ASN A 95 -4.29 -29.57 -22.81
N LEU A 96 -5.12 -29.25 -21.81
CA LEU A 96 -5.26 -30.05 -20.60
C LEU A 96 -5.85 -31.45 -20.85
N ARG A 97 -6.53 -31.68 -22.00
CA ARG A 97 -7.07 -33.01 -22.35
C ARG A 97 -6.01 -34.02 -22.73
N ASN A 98 -4.79 -33.59 -23.08
CA ASN A 98 -3.70 -34.49 -23.48
C ASN A 98 -3.12 -35.32 -22.31
N TYR A 99 -3.49 -34.99 -21.07
CA TYR A 99 -2.99 -35.65 -19.87
C TYR A 99 -3.79 -36.92 -19.49
N GLY A 100 -4.83 -37.27 -20.25
CA GLY A 100 -5.66 -38.45 -19.99
C GLY A 100 -6.32 -38.41 -18.60
N LEU A 101 -6.79 -37.22 -18.22
CA LEU A 101 -7.49 -36.96 -16.95
C LEU A 101 -8.96 -37.35 -17.06
N ASN A 102 -9.54 -37.85 -15.96
CA ASN A 102 -10.99 -38.00 -15.88
C ASN A 102 -11.68 -36.63 -15.72
N ASP A 103 -13.00 -36.56 -15.90
CA ASP A 103 -13.73 -35.28 -15.87
C ASP A 103 -13.57 -34.53 -14.54
N MET A 104 -13.55 -35.26 -13.42
CA MET A 104 -13.35 -34.69 -12.09
C MET A 104 -11.93 -34.11 -11.91
N GLN A 105 -10.91 -34.82 -12.38
CA GLN A 105 -9.51 -34.37 -12.38
C GLN A 105 -9.32 -33.15 -13.28
N PHE A 106 -9.92 -33.17 -14.46
CA PHE A 106 -9.88 -32.05 -15.40
C PHE A 106 -10.50 -30.79 -14.79
N ARG A 107 -11.70 -30.91 -14.18
CA ARG A 107 -12.33 -29.81 -13.43
C ARG A 107 -11.47 -29.36 -12.27
N PHE A 108 -10.90 -30.28 -11.51
CA PHE A 108 -10.00 -29.96 -10.39
C PHE A 108 -8.81 -29.12 -10.81
N VAL A 109 -8.14 -29.47 -11.91
CA VAL A 109 -6.99 -28.70 -12.41
C VAL A 109 -7.43 -27.31 -12.85
N ASN A 110 -8.50 -27.17 -13.62
CA ASN A 110 -9.00 -25.86 -14.03
C ASN A 110 -9.36 -24.99 -12.83
N GLU A 111 -10.09 -25.54 -11.86
CA GLU A 111 -10.49 -24.81 -10.65
C GLU A 111 -9.30 -24.46 -9.77
N TYR A 112 -8.26 -25.29 -9.74
CA TYR A 112 -7.03 -25.03 -9.00
C TYR A 112 -6.23 -23.87 -9.63
N LEU A 113 -6.20 -23.75 -10.95
CA LEU A 113 -5.46 -22.68 -11.64
C LEU A 113 -6.08 -21.28 -11.43
N VAL A 114 -7.31 -21.20 -10.92
CA VAL A 114 -8.00 -19.93 -10.60
C VAL A 114 -7.42 -19.29 -9.34
N ASP A 115 -7.32 -20.04 -8.23
CA ASP A 115 -6.98 -19.50 -6.90
C ASP A 115 -5.83 -20.22 -6.18
N LEU A 116 -5.23 -21.25 -6.80
CA LEU A 116 -4.19 -22.12 -6.23
C LEU A 116 -4.57 -22.76 -4.90
N ASN A 117 -5.88 -22.88 -4.62
CA ASN A 117 -6.40 -23.46 -3.39
C ASN A 117 -6.92 -24.89 -3.66
N ARG A 118 -6.16 -25.88 -3.18
CA ARG A 118 -6.47 -27.32 -3.37
C ARG A 118 -7.86 -27.68 -2.84
N THR A 119 -8.20 -27.27 -1.63
CA THR A 119 -9.45 -27.67 -0.98
C THR A 119 -10.65 -27.02 -1.65
N ALA A 120 -10.52 -25.75 -2.05
CA ALA A 120 -11.58 -25.04 -2.77
C ALA A 120 -11.78 -25.63 -4.19
N ALA A 121 -10.68 -25.89 -4.90
CA ALA A 121 -10.72 -26.53 -6.21
C ALA A 121 -11.36 -27.92 -6.19
N TYR A 122 -11.05 -28.73 -5.18
CA TYR A 122 -11.65 -30.06 -5.01
C TYR A 122 -13.16 -30.00 -4.81
N LYS A 123 -13.65 -29.06 -4.01
CA LYS A 123 -15.09 -28.86 -3.80
C LYS A 123 -15.78 -28.40 -5.08
N ARG A 124 -15.24 -27.41 -5.79
CA ARG A 124 -15.80 -26.91 -7.06
C ARG A 124 -15.80 -27.97 -8.17
N ALA A 125 -14.82 -28.86 -8.15
CA ALA A 125 -14.73 -30.00 -9.07
C ALA A 125 -15.73 -31.14 -8.79
N GLY A 126 -16.58 -31.02 -7.76
CA GLY A 126 -17.56 -32.05 -7.38
C GLY A 126 -17.04 -33.06 -6.36
N GLY A 127 -15.99 -32.73 -5.62
CA GLY A 127 -15.45 -33.56 -4.55
C GLY A 127 -16.35 -33.61 -3.32
N ASN A 128 -16.64 -34.83 -2.86
CA ASN A 128 -17.46 -35.06 -1.67
C ASN A 128 -16.64 -34.84 -0.37
N GLY A 129 -17.31 -34.31 0.65
CA GLY A 129 -16.77 -34.15 2.00
C GLY A 129 -16.69 -32.70 2.48
N GLU A 130 -16.76 -32.51 3.79
CA GLU A 130 -16.62 -31.22 4.47
C GLU A 130 -15.36 -31.18 5.34
N GLY A 131 -14.88 -29.97 5.63
CA GLY A 131 -13.71 -29.74 6.49
C GLY A 131 -12.49 -30.59 6.11
N ASN A 132 -12.04 -31.42 7.05
CA ASN A 132 -10.84 -32.25 6.92
C ASN A 132 -10.96 -33.31 5.81
N THR A 133 -12.17 -33.85 5.58
CA THR A 133 -12.39 -34.87 4.54
C THR A 133 -12.14 -34.29 3.15
N ALA A 134 -12.59 -33.07 2.88
CA ALA A 134 -12.31 -32.37 1.64
C ALA A 134 -10.81 -32.06 1.47
N TYR A 135 -10.12 -31.68 2.55
CA TYR A 135 -8.68 -31.42 2.52
C TYR A 135 -7.87 -32.68 2.18
N VAL A 136 -8.19 -33.81 2.81
CA VAL A 136 -7.52 -35.09 2.53
C VAL A 136 -7.79 -35.54 1.09
N GLY A 137 -9.04 -35.43 0.63
CA GLY A 137 -9.43 -35.71 -0.76
C GLY A 137 -8.67 -34.84 -1.77
N ALA A 138 -8.64 -33.53 -1.55
CA ALA A 138 -7.89 -32.57 -2.35
C ALA A 138 -6.38 -32.87 -2.38
N SER A 139 -5.80 -33.23 -1.23
CA SER A 139 -4.39 -33.57 -1.11
C SER A 139 -4.04 -34.84 -1.89
N ARG A 140 -4.90 -35.86 -1.84
CA ARG A 140 -4.77 -37.08 -2.66
C ARG A 140 -4.87 -36.77 -4.15
N MET A 141 -5.84 -35.94 -4.56
CA MET A 141 -6.02 -35.51 -5.95
C MET A 141 -4.78 -34.78 -6.48
N TYR A 142 -4.27 -33.82 -5.70
CA TYR A 142 -3.08 -33.04 -6.05
C TYR A 142 -1.80 -33.87 -6.14
N ARG A 143 -1.67 -34.93 -5.34
CA ARG A 143 -0.52 -35.86 -5.36
C ARG A 143 -0.58 -36.87 -6.50
N ASN A 144 -1.71 -37.02 -7.19
CA ASN A 144 -1.81 -37.90 -8.35
C ASN A 144 -0.84 -37.41 -9.44
N ALA A 145 0.02 -38.30 -9.94
CA ALA A 145 1.11 -37.93 -10.85
C ALA A 145 0.61 -37.23 -12.14
N LYS A 146 -0.51 -37.69 -12.72
CA LYS A 146 -1.06 -37.10 -13.95
C LYS A 146 -1.63 -35.70 -13.68
N VAL A 147 -2.38 -35.56 -12.59
CA VAL A 147 -2.96 -34.28 -12.15
C VAL A 147 -1.87 -33.28 -11.83
N ASN A 148 -0.86 -33.70 -11.07
CA ASN A 148 0.26 -32.85 -10.67
C ASN A 148 1.04 -32.37 -11.89
N ARG A 149 1.37 -33.28 -12.82
CA ARG A 149 2.03 -32.93 -14.08
C ARG A 149 1.21 -31.91 -14.88
N ALA A 150 -0.09 -32.14 -15.04
CA ALA A 150 -0.98 -31.24 -15.74
C ALA A 150 -1.05 -29.84 -15.10
N ILE A 151 -1.04 -29.76 -13.76
CA ILE A 151 -0.98 -28.48 -13.03
C ILE A 151 0.35 -27.78 -13.28
N THR A 152 1.47 -28.49 -13.13
CA THR A 152 2.81 -27.92 -13.33
C THR A 152 2.99 -27.39 -14.74
N ASP A 153 2.60 -28.17 -15.75
CA ASP A 153 2.72 -27.77 -17.15
C ASP A 153 1.76 -26.60 -17.49
N ALA A 154 0.56 -26.56 -16.89
CA ALA A 154 -0.37 -25.43 -17.04
C ALA A 154 0.15 -24.14 -16.40
N LEU A 155 0.80 -24.25 -15.23
CA LEU A 155 1.44 -23.11 -14.57
C LEU A 155 2.63 -22.60 -15.39
N ALA A 156 3.46 -23.50 -15.92
CA ALA A 156 4.57 -23.15 -16.79
C ALA A 156 4.08 -22.53 -18.12
N ASP A 157 2.96 -22.99 -18.67
CA ASP A 157 2.35 -22.37 -19.84
C ASP A 157 1.79 -20.97 -19.54
N ARG A 158 1.12 -20.81 -18.40
CA ARG A 158 0.67 -19.51 -17.92
C ARG A 158 1.86 -18.55 -17.75
N GLU A 159 2.96 -19.02 -17.16
CA GLU A 159 4.21 -18.26 -17.00
C GLU A 159 4.83 -17.89 -18.35
N ARG A 160 4.88 -18.81 -19.31
CA ARG A 160 5.34 -18.53 -20.68
C ARG A 160 4.47 -17.48 -21.38
N ARG A 161 3.15 -17.59 -21.24
CA ARG A 161 2.18 -16.67 -21.87
C ARG A 161 2.20 -15.28 -21.23
N THR A 162 2.33 -15.18 -19.91
CA THR A 162 2.34 -13.88 -19.21
C THR A 162 3.73 -13.26 -19.12
N GLN A 163 4.80 -14.06 -19.25
CA GLN A 163 6.19 -13.67 -19.02
C GLN A 163 6.44 -13.08 -17.61
N ILE A 164 5.54 -13.36 -16.66
CA ILE A 164 5.64 -12.90 -15.27
C ILE A 164 6.12 -14.09 -14.43
N THR A 165 7.42 -14.15 -14.20
CA THR A 165 8.05 -15.17 -13.34
C THR A 165 8.03 -14.72 -11.87
N GLN A 166 8.20 -15.67 -10.95
CA GLN A 166 8.34 -15.34 -9.52
C GLN A 166 9.54 -14.42 -9.26
N ASP A 167 10.67 -14.68 -9.92
CA ASP A 167 11.86 -13.85 -9.85
C ASP A 167 11.62 -12.44 -10.40
N ALA A 168 10.82 -12.29 -11.46
CA ALA A 168 10.46 -10.99 -12.01
C ALA A 168 9.64 -10.17 -10.99
N VAL A 169 8.65 -10.79 -10.34
CA VAL A 169 7.85 -10.14 -9.30
C VAL A 169 8.71 -9.78 -8.08
N LEU A 170 9.57 -10.71 -7.65
CA LEU A 170 10.51 -10.47 -6.55
C LEU A 170 11.44 -9.30 -6.85
N LYS A 171 11.97 -9.23 -8.08
CA LYS A 171 12.77 -8.10 -8.54
C LYS A 171 11.98 -6.80 -8.52
N MET A 172 10.70 -6.80 -8.90
CA MET A 172 9.87 -5.59 -8.83
C MET A 172 9.67 -5.11 -7.39
N TRP A 173 9.42 -6.02 -6.44
CA TRP A 173 9.34 -5.65 -5.02
C TRP A 173 10.67 -5.15 -4.48
N TRP A 174 11.78 -5.78 -4.86
CA TRP A 174 13.11 -5.32 -4.49
C TRP A 174 13.43 -3.92 -5.05
N ASP A 175 13.14 -3.69 -6.34
CA ASP A 175 13.30 -2.39 -6.99
C ASP A 175 12.49 -1.30 -6.25
N ILE A 176 11.25 -1.57 -5.81
CA ILE A 176 10.45 -0.63 -5.02
C ILE A 176 11.05 -0.43 -3.62
N ALA A 177 11.37 -1.52 -2.93
CA ALA A 177 11.87 -1.50 -1.56
C ALA A 177 13.19 -0.73 -1.42
N THR A 178 14.03 -0.75 -2.46
CA THR A 178 15.37 -0.17 -2.44
C THR A 178 15.53 1.10 -3.29
N ALA A 179 14.46 1.57 -3.93
CA ALA A 179 14.49 2.81 -4.71
C ALA A 179 14.92 4.01 -3.85
N ASP A 180 15.79 4.85 -4.40
CA ASP A 180 16.17 6.12 -3.79
C ASP A 180 15.05 7.15 -4.01
N VAL A 181 14.52 7.69 -2.90
CA VAL A 181 13.46 8.70 -2.92
C VAL A 181 13.99 10.04 -3.45
N ASN A 182 15.29 10.31 -3.32
CA ASN A 182 15.90 11.54 -3.82
C ASN A 182 15.87 11.63 -5.36
N GLU A 183 15.75 10.51 -6.08
CA GLU A 183 15.51 10.53 -7.53
C GLU A 183 14.14 11.12 -7.90
N LEU A 184 13.19 11.19 -6.95
CA LEU A 184 11.87 11.78 -7.14
C LEU A 184 11.80 13.20 -6.57
N THR A 185 12.25 13.35 -5.32
CA THR A 185 12.11 14.61 -4.58
C THR A 185 13.26 14.82 -3.62
N GLU A 186 13.76 16.05 -3.56
CA GLU A 186 14.85 16.44 -2.67
C GLU A 186 14.47 17.68 -1.85
N TYR A 187 15.05 17.78 -0.66
CA TYR A 187 15.05 19.02 0.10
C TYR A 187 16.42 19.69 -0.03
N ARG A 188 16.54 20.64 -0.95
CA ARG A 188 17.80 21.34 -1.26
C ARG A 188 17.96 22.57 -0.38
N ARG A 189 19.18 22.80 0.14
CA ARG A 189 19.57 24.05 0.80
C ARG A 189 20.28 24.92 -0.22
N LEU A 190 19.63 25.99 -0.64
CA LEU A 190 20.10 26.84 -1.73
C LEU A 190 20.36 28.27 -1.23
N CYS A 191 21.07 29.06 -2.03
CA CYS A 191 21.46 30.40 -1.63
C CYS A 191 20.25 31.32 -1.34
N CYS A 192 20.42 32.20 -0.34
CA CYS A 192 19.46 33.27 -0.10
C CYS A 192 19.70 34.44 -1.05
N ARG A 193 18.74 35.36 -1.15
CA ARG A 193 18.80 36.58 -1.97
C ARG A 193 19.99 37.52 -1.67
N HIS A 194 20.78 37.24 -0.64
CA HIS A 194 21.88 38.08 -0.20
C HIS A 194 23.22 37.33 -0.21
N CYS A 195 23.24 36.03 -0.52
CA CYS A 195 24.46 35.22 -0.40
C CYS A 195 25.58 35.72 -1.31
N TRP A 196 25.23 36.09 -2.53
CA TRP A 196 26.19 36.43 -3.58
C TRP A 196 26.06 37.87 -4.06
N GLY A 197 25.22 38.68 -3.41
CA GLY A 197 25.11 40.11 -3.70
C GLY A 197 26.30 40.89 -3.17
N PHE A 198 26.66 42.00 -3.82
CA PHE A 198 27.76 42.84 -3.40
C PHE A 198 27.58 43.33 -1.97
N GLY A 199 28.55 43.05 -1.10
CA GLY A 199 28.47 43.38 0.33
C GLY A 199 27.31 42.69 1.07
N PHE A 200 26.84 41.54 0.58
CA PHE A 200 25.67 40.82 1.07
C PHE A 200 24.36 41.62 1.02
N ASN A 201 24.27 42.57 0.08
CA ASN A 201 23.02 43.26 -0.22
C ASN A 201 22.08 42.37 -1.06
N TYR A 202 20.81 42.77 -1.14
CA TYR A 202 19.81 42.03 -1.92
C TYR A 202 20.19 42.00 -3.41
N GLN A 203 20.34 40.80 -3.95
CA GLN A 203 20.68 40.53 -5.34
C GLN A 203 19.39 40.33 -6.16
N TRP A 204 19.27 41.10 -7.23
CA TRP A 204 18.19 41.00 -8.21
C TRP A 204 18.52 39.91 -9.23
N ARG A 205 17.51 39.26 -9.80
CA ARG A 205 17.72 38.30 -10.89
C ARG A 205 18.14 39.04 -12.15
N ASP A 206 17.41 40.09 -12.49
CA ASP A 206 17.56 40.89 -13.70
C ASP A 206 17.03 42.31 -13.46
N ALA A 207 17.27 43.21 -14.43
CA ALA A 207 16.80 44.59 -14.37
C ALA A 207 15.26 44.70 -14.29
N VAL A 208 14.55 43.74 -14.87
CA VAL A 208 13.08 43.73 -14.90
C VAL A 208 12.52 43.49 -13.50
N GLU A 209 13.08 42.54 -12.74
CA GLU A 209 12.69 42.28 -11.36
C GLU A 209 12.88 43.54 -10.49
N TYR A 210 13.97 44.27 -10.68
CA TYR A 210 14.22 45.51 -9.95
C TYR A 210 13.20 46.60 -10.31
N GLU A 211 13.00 46.86 -11.60
CA GLU A 211 12.04 47.86 -12.08
C GLU A 211 10.62 47.57 -11.59
N ASP A 212 10.19 46.31 -11.61
CA ASP A 212 8.88 45.90 -11.12
C ASP A 212 8.77 46.08 -9.60
N ALA A 213 9.83 45.79 -8.86
CA ALA A 213 9.88 46.06 -7.42
C ALA A 213 9.82 47.56 -7.11
N VAL A 214 10.44 48.42 -7.92
CA VAL A 214 10.36 49.88 -7.80
C VAL A 214 8.95 50.38 -8.11
N LYS A 215 8.35 49.96 -9.22
CA LYS A 215 6.95 50.30 -9.59
C LYS A 215 5.99 49.90 -8.47
N LYS A 216 6.17 48.70 -7.90
CA LYS A 216 5.37 48.22 -6.76
C LYS A 216 5.56 49.06 -5.50
N ALA A 217 6.79 49.51 -5.20
CA ALA A 217 7.05 50.44 -4.09
C ALA A 217 6.34 51.77 -4.31
N MET A 218 6.49 52.35 -5.49
CA MET A 218 5.88 53.63 -5.86
C MET A 218 4.35 53.57 -5.78
N ALA A 219 3.74 52.51 -6.32
CA ALA A 219 2.30 52.27 -6.21
C ALA A 219 1.83 52.12 -4.75
N ALA A 220 2.70 51.63 -3.87
CA ALA A 220 2.45 51.53 -2.43
C ALA A 220 2.89 52.78 -1.64
N ASN A 221 3.31 53.87 -2.29
CA ASN A 221 3.90 55.07 -1.68
C ASN A 221 5.05 54.76 -0.70
N LYS A 222 5.85 53.74 -1.00
CA LYS A 222 7.04 53.34 -0.25
C LYS A 222 8.30 53.84 -0.94
N PRO A 223 9.40 54.06 -0.19
CA PRO A 223 10.68 54.38 -0.81
C PRO A 223 11.08 53.29 -1.82
N PRO A 224 11.77 53.66 -2.91
CA PRO A 224 12.23 52.70 -3.90
C PRO A 224 13.26 51.75 -3.29
N GLN A 225 13.30 50.55 -3.86
CA GLN A 225 14.23 49.50 -3.43
C GLN A 225 15.65 49.89 -3.82
N GLN A 226 16.62 49.47 -3.01
CA GLN A 226 18.03 49.75 -3.26
C GLN A 226 18.58 48.80 -4.34
N ASP A 227 19.33 49.35 -5.29
CA ASP A 227 20.04 48.60 -6.34
C ASP A 227 21.56 48.61 -6.08
N VAL A 228 21.96 47.95 -4.99
CA VAL A 228 23.36 47.91 -4.55
C VAL A 228 23.92 46.49 -4.46
N GLY A 229 23.06 45.46 -4.44
CA GLY A 229 23.47 44.06 -4.40
C GLY A 229 23.80 43.46 -5.76
N GLY A 230 23.52 44.16 -6.86
CA GLY A 230 23.78 43.69 -8.22
C GLY A 230 22.70 42.75 -8.76
N TYR A 231 22.94 42.29 -10.00
CA TYR A 231 22.04 41.43 -10.78
C TYR A 231 22.58 39.99 -10.90
N GLY A 232 21.81 39.08 -11.50
CA GLY A 232 22.22 37.70 -11.74
C GLY A 232 21.98 36.76 -10.56
N TYR A 233 21.00 37.03 -9.71
CA TYR A 233 20.60 36.07 -8.68
C TYR A 233 20.13 34.75 -9.29
N ASP A 234 20.83 33.67 -8.95
CA ASP A 234 20.49 32.29 -9.27
C ASP A 234 20.19 31.52 -7.98
N ASP A 235 18.93 31.11 -7.84
CA ASP A 235 18.44 30.44 -6.64
C ASP A 235 18.78 28.96 -6.57
N THR A 236 19.50 28.43 -7.56
CA THR A 236 20.01 27.05 -7.60
C THR A 236 21.44 26.94 -7.08
N LEU A 237 22.12 28.06 -6.85
CA LEU A 237 23.48 28.07 -6.31
C LEU A 237 23.54 27.62 -4.86
N ASP A 238 24.70 27.08 -4.49
CA ASP A 238 25.00 26.74 -3.10
C ASP A 238 24.99 27.99 -2.21
N PRO A 239 24.61 27.85 -0.93
CA PRO A 239 24.67 28.94 0.03
C PRO A 239 26.11 29.43 0.22
N ASN A 240 26.29 30.75 0.24
CA ASN A 240 27.59 31.33 0.60
C ASN A 240 27.85 31.08 2.10
N PRO A 241 28.92 30.34 2.49
CA PRO A 241 29.23 30.02 3.88
C PRO A 241 29.38 31.25 4.78
N ASP A 242 29.88 32.35 4.22
CA ASP A 242 30.14 33.60 4.94
C ASP A 242 28.94 34.54 4.96
N CYS A 243 27.80 34.14 4.39
CA CYS A 243 26.63 35.01 4.29
C CYS A 243 26.09 35.34 5.69
N PRO A 244 26.11 36.62 6.13
CA PRO A 244 25.63 37.01 7.45
C PRO A 244 24.10 37.00 7.56
N ARG A 245 23.39 36.85 6.43
CA ARG A 245 21.92 36.83 6.39
C ARG A 245 21.35 35.45 6.65
N CYS A 246 21.99 34.41 6.15
CA CYS A 246 21.57 33.02 6.39
C CYS A 246 22.60 32.22 7.20
N ASN A 247 23.70 32.83 7.64
CA ASN A 247 24.81 32.21 8.36
C ASN A 247 25.35 30.95 7.65
N GLY A 248 25.52 31.03 6.32
CA GLY A 248 25.95 29.87 5.53
C GLY A 248 24.92 28.74 5.34
N ALA A 249 23.77 28.78 6.02
CA ALA A 249 22.80 27.67 5.98
C ALA A 249 21.88 27.66 4.75
N GLY A 250 21.75 28.80 4.06
CA GLY A 250 20.86 28.96 2.92
C GLY A 250 19.37 28.88 3.27
N ILE A 251 18.55 28.73 2.24
CA ILE A 251 17.09 28.58 2.31
C ILE A 251 16.75 27.18 1.80
N GLY A 252 16.01 26.43 2.61
CA GLY A 252 15.55 25.11 2.22
C GLY A 252 14.36 25.18 1.25
N ARG A 253 14.46 24.45 0.14
CA ARG A 253 13.43 24.39 -0.90
C ARG A 253 13.20 22.95 -1.31
N ALA A 254 11.93 22.59 -1.49
CA ALA A 254 11.59 21.30 -2.10
C ALA A 254 11.91 21.37 -3.60
N HIS A 255 12.61 20.36 -4.10
CA HIS A 255 12.87 20.15 -5.51
C HIS A 255 12.18 18.86 -5.94
N PHE A 256 11.44 18.94 -7.04
CA PHE A 256 10.74 17.81 -7.63
C PHE A 256 11.39 17.55 -8.98
N HIS A 257 11.94 16.34 -9.15
CA HIS A 257 12.55 15.94 -10.42
C HIS A 257 11.47 15.71 -11.48
N ASP A 258 11.87 15.80 -12.75
CA ASP A 258 10.95 15.55 -13.86
C ASP A 258 10.56 14.07 -13.90
N THR A 259 9.28 13.81 -13.75
CA THR A 259 8.77 12.43 -13.66
C THR A 259 8.59 11.76 -15.02
N ARG A 260 8.68 12.51 -16.13
CA ARG A 260 8.50 11.99 -17.49
C ARG A 260 9.59 11.01 -17.91
N ASP A 261 10.80 11.24 -17.41
CA ASP A 261 12.00 10.49 -17.79
C ASP A 261 12.42 9.45 -16.74
N LEU A 262 11.56 9.19 -15.73
CA LEU A 262 11.85 8.20 -14.70
C LEU A 262 11.96 6.80 -15.30
N THR A 263 13.02 6.10 -14.93
CA THR A 263 13.25 4.71 -15.29
C THR A 263 13.59 3.87 -14.05
N GLY A 264 13.78 2.56 -14.22
CA GLY A 264 14.28 1.68 -13.17
C GLY A 264 13.45 1.66 -11.88
N ALA A 265 14.15 1.68 -10.75
CA ALA A 265 13.59 1.58 -9.41
C ALA A 265 12.73 2.80 -9.03
N ALA A 266 13.20 4.02 -9.28
CA ALA A 266 12.45 5.24 -9.02
C ALA A 266 11.12 5.30 -9.79
N ARG A 267 11.11 4.84 -11.05
CA ARG A 267 9.86 4.74 -11.82
C ARG A 267 8.86 3.78 -11.22
N ARG A 268 9.31 2.65 -10.65
CA ARG A 268 8.43 1.69 -9.97
C ARG A 268 7.96 2.23 -8.62
N LEU A 269 8.80 2.98 -7.92
CA LEU A 269 8.45 3.63 -6.65
C LEU A 269 7.39 4.72 -6.85
N PHE A 270 7.49 5.51 -7.91
CA PHE A 270 6.55 6.58 -8.22
C PHE A 270 5.12 6.04 -8.43
N ALA A 271 4.18 6.52 -7.61
CA ALA A 271 2.77 6.16 -7.67
C ALA A 271 1.90 7.26 -8.28
N GLY A 272 2.33 8.53 -8.18
CA GLY A 272 1.63 9.66 -8.78
C GLY A 272 1.96 10.99 -8.11
N VAL A 273 1.18 12.01 -8.46
CA VAL A 273 1.30 13.36 -7.90
C VAL A 273 -0.08 13.84 -7.44
N LYS A 274 -0.11 14.58 -6.35
CA LYS A 274 -1.30 15.25 -5.84
C LYS A 274 -1.05 16.75 -5.73
N GLU A 275 -1.88 17.52 -6.41
CA GLU A 275 -1.87 18.98 -6.31
C GLU A 275 -2.88 19.44 -5.27
N GLY A 276 -2.40 20.16 -4.27
CA GLY A 276 -3.21 20.70 -3.18
C GLY A 276 -3.02 22.20 -3.01
N LYS A 277 -3.81 22.78 -2.10
CA LYS A 277 -3.71 24.20 -1.73
C LYS A 277 -2.30 24.60 -1.23
N PHE A 278 -1.54 23.64 -0.70
CA PHE A 278 -0.22 23.85 -0.13
C PHE A 278 0.93 23.48 -1.08
N GLY A 279 0.63 23.14 -2.33
CA GLY A 279 1.61 22.75 -3.34
C GLY A 279 1.45 21.31 -3.82
N VAL A 280 2.53 20.81 -4.41
CA VAL A 280 2.61 19.50 -5.05
C VAL A 280 3.14 18.46 -4.06
N GLU A 281 2.49 17.31 -3.98
CA GLU A 281 2.90 16.16 -3.16
C GLU A 281 3.18 14.97 -4.09
N VAL A 282 4.39 14.41 -4.02
CA VAL A 282 4.75 13.19 -4.75
C VAL A 282 4.31 11.99 -3.91
N ILE A 283 3.52 11.11 -4.54
CA ILE A 283 3.03 9.89 -3.91
C ILE A 283 3.97 8.75 -4.32
N THR A 284 4.49 8.04 -3.33
CA THR A 284 5.32 6.84 -3.52
C THR A 284 4.56 5.58 -3.11
N ARG A 285 4.99 4.43 -3.66
CA ARG A 285 4.55 3.12 -3.19
C ARG A 285 5.15 2.81 -1.82
N ASN A 286 4.52 1.90 -1.07
CA ASN A 286 4.98 1.50 0.25
C ASN A 286 6.25 0.61 0.15
N GLN A 287 7.41 1.16 0.52
CA GLN A 287 8.70 0.46 0.49
C GLN A 287 8.80 -0.61 1.56
N ASP A 288 8.24 -0.37 2.76
CA ASP A 288 8.28 -1.33 3.87
C ASP A 288 7.44 -2.57 3.56
N ASP A 289 6.25 -2.39 2.97
CA ASP A 289 5.42 -3.51 2.54
C ASP A 289 6.09 -4.30 1.41
N ALA A 290 6.74 -3.62 0.45
CA ALA A 290 7.50 -4.28 -0.60
C ALA A 290 8.66 -5.11 -0.02
N LEU A 291 9.41 -4.56 0.93
CA LEU A 291 10.50 -5.27 1.61
C LEU A 291 9.98 -6.46 2.43
N LYS A 292 8.82 -6.31 3.06
CA LYS A 292 8.16 -7.39 3.78
C LYS A 292 7.76 -8.54 2.85
N MET A 293 7.28 -8.25 1.63
CA MET A 293 6.98 -9.29 0.64
C MET A 293 8.25 -10.05 0.21
N VAL A 294 9.37 -9.34 0.00
CA VAL A 294 10.67 -9.95 -0.28
C VAL A 294 11.10 -10.86 0.89
N ALA A 295 11.05 -10.37 2.13
CA ALA A 295 11.44 -11.12 3.32
C ALA A 295 10.55 -12.37 3.55
N GLN A 296 9.25 -12.29 3.26
CA GLN A 296 8.35 -13.45 3.29
C GLN A 296 8.74 -14.50 2.26
N HIS A 297 9.04 -14.08 1.02
CA HIS A 297 9.45 -15.00 -0.04
C HIS A 297 10.77 -15.70 0.31
N LEU A 298 11.72 -15.00 0.92
CA LEU A 298 12.99 -15.55 1.41
C LEU A 298 12.85 -16.40 2.70
N GLY A 299 11.64 -16.56 3.24
CA GLY A 299 11.40 -17.34 4.45
C GLY A 299 11.88 -16.70 5.75
N MET A 300 12.24 -15.41 5.73
CA MET A 300 12.68 -14.67 6.91
C MET A 300 11.52 -14.36 7.86
N ILE A 301 10.29 -14.33 7.34
CA ILE A 301 9.06 -14.09 8.12
C ILE A 301 8.24 -15.39 8.11
N LYS A 302 8.12 -16.04 9.27
CA LYS A 302 7.29 -17.24 9.44
C LYS A 302 5.88 -16.86 9.88
N THR A 303 4.90 -17.12 9.03
CA THR A 303 3.48 -17.01 9.40
C THR A 303 3.07 -18.31 10.11
N ARG A 304 2.99 -18.30 11.45
CA ARG A 304 2.46 -19.43 12.22
C ARG A 304 0.94 -19.43 12.09
N THR A 305 0.39 -20.37 11.32
CA THR A 305 -1.05 -20.63 11.31
C THR A 305 -1.38 -21.57 12.46
N GLU A 306 -2.04 -21.04 13.50
CA GLU A 306 -2.57 -21.87 14.58
C GLU A 306 -3.93 -22.43 14.14
N LEU A 307 -4.06 -23.76 14.15
CA LEU A 307 -5.32 -24.44 13.87
C LEU A 307 -6.02 -24.68 15.22
N THR A 308 -7.17 -24.04 15.42
CA THR A 308 -8.02 -24.24 16.60
C THR A 308 -9.26 -25.07 16.24
N GLY A 309 -9.80 -25.77 17.23
CA GLY A 309 -11.08 -26.46 17.14
C GLY A 309 -12.26 -25.49 17.07
N LYS A 310 -13.47 -26.04 16.95
CA LYS A 310 -14.71 -25.24 16.94
C LYS A 310 -14.72 -24.31 18.17
N ASP A 311 -14.98 -23.03 17.94
CA ASP A 311 -15.03 -21.97 18.96
C ASP A 311 -13.69 -21.67 19.66
N GLY A 312 -12.56 -22.02 19.06
CA GLY A 312 -11.22 -21.71 19.60
C GLY A 312 -10.68 -22.74 20.58
N GLU A 313 -11.42 -23.82 20.81
CA GLU A 313 -11.02 -24.91 21.70
C GLU A 313 -9.79 -25.68 21.18
N PRO A 314 -9.01 -26.35 22.07
CA PRO A 314 -7.99 -27.29 21.65
C PRO A 314 -8.56 -28.35 20.71
N ILE A 315 -7.80 -28.74 19.68
CA ILE A 315 -8.20 -29.85 18.81
C ILE A 315 -8.32 -31.11 19.68
N LYS A 316 -9.54 -31.56 19.91
CA LYS A 316 -9.81 -32.79 20.65
C LYS A 316 -9.35 -33.98 19.80
N THR A 317 -8.17 -34.51 20.12
CA THR A 317 -7.70 -35.79 19.58
C THR A 317 -8.24 -36.90 20.47
N GLU A 318 -9.37 -37.49 20.09
CA GLU A 318 -9.83 -38.74 20.72
C GLU A 318 -9.01 -39.90 20.15
N VAL A 319 -8.10 -40.43 20.96
CA VAL A 319 -7.40 -41.68 20.65
C VAL A 319 -8.33 -42.83 21.04
N ALA A 320 -9.16 -43.28 20.11
CA ALA A 320 -9.97 -44.46 20.31
C ALA A 320 -9.10 -45.71 20.12
N ASN A 321 -8.92 -46.51 21.18
CA ASN A 321 -8.35 -47.85 21.09
C ASN A 321 -9.45 -48.78 20.56
N MET A 322 -9.57 -48.84 19.23
CA MET A 322 -10.52 -49.70 18.53
C MET A 322 -9.79 -50.93 18.03
N THR A 323 -10.47 -52.08 18.03
CA THR A 323 -9.94 -53.25 17.34
C THR A 323 -9.92 -53.02 15.83
N SER A 324 -9.07 -53.72 15.10
CA SER A 324 -8.91 -53.53 13.64
C SER A 324 -10.23 -53.70 12.86
N GLN A 325 -11.16 -54.52 13.36
CA GLN A 325 -12.49 -54.72 12.78
C GLN A 325 -13.43 -53.53 13.05
N GLU A 326 -13.47 -53.03 14.29
CA GLU A 326 -14.28 -51.85 14.65
C GLU A 326 -13.80 -50.58 13.95
N ALA A 327 -12.49 -50.43 13.77
CA ALA A 327 -11.92 -49.35 12.97
C ALA A 327 -12.33 -49.46 11.50
N ALA A 328 -12.29 -50.67 10.92
CA ALA A 328 -12.68 -50.89 9.52
C ALA A 328 -14.18 -50.64 9.28
N ASP A 329 -15.04 -51.03 10.21
CA ASP A 329 -16.48 -50.78 10.14
C ASP A 329 -16.83 -49.31 10.35
N ALA A 330 -16.15 -48.62 11.28
CA ALA A 330 -16.27 -47.18 11.46
C ALA A 330 -15.82 -46.42 10.20
N TYR A 331 -14.71 -46.83 9.57
CA TYR A 331 -14.25 -46.26 8.31
C TYR A 331 -15.23 -46.52 7.16
N LYS A 332 -15.83 -47.71 7.07
CA LYS A 332 -16.90 -47.99 6.08
C LYS A 332 -18.09 -47.07 6.27
N LYS A 333 -18.56 -46.90 7.52
CA LYS A 333 -19.70 -46.04 7.86
C LYS A 333 -19.44 -44.56 7.57
N LEU A 334 -18.19 -44.11 7.69
CA LEU A 334 -17.76 -42.74 7.38
C LEU A 334 -17.59 -42.48 5.88
N MET A 335 -17.36 -43.53 5.09
CA MET A 335 -17.08 -43.40 3.65
C MET A 335 -18.32 -43.61 2.76
N GLY A 336 -19.47 -43.99 3.34
CA GLY A 336 -20.74 -44.20 2.63
C GLY A 336 -20.86 -45.61 2.06
#